data_AF-A0AA39P7S7-F1
#
_entry.id   AF-A0AA39P7S7-F1
#
_cell.length_a   1.000
_cell.length_b   1.000
_cell.length_c   1.000
_cell.angle_alpha   90.00
_cell.angle_beta   90.00
_cell.angle_gamma   90.00
#
_symmetry.space_group_name_H-M   'P 1'
#
loop_
_entity.id
_entity.type
_entity.pdbx_description
1 polymer ?
#
loop_
_entity_poly.entity_id
_entity_poly.type
_entity_poly.pdbx_seq_one_letter_code
_entity_poly.pdbx_strand_id
1 'polypeptide(L)'
;MASLAFTRNSVLPNALFRMSAIKSLFATNFLPAFLTAPNPFTWRIPSLLELFPSIVLAVPKKKTSHSRKAMRAANKGLKDKQNIVNCPGCGTPKLAHHLCSKCYSFLSRTWKNKLRGSMPDLS
;
A
#
# COMPACT_ATOMS: atom_id res chain seq x y z
N MET A 1 -0.71 -46.36 -20.56
CA MET A 1 -1.39 -46.29 -19.25
C MET A 1 -0.87 -45.04 -18.56
N ALA A 2 -1.59 -43.95 -18.34
CA ALA A 2 -3.00 -43.61 -18.47
C ALA A 2 -3.13 -42.19 -19.04
N SER A 3 -4.16 -41.99 -19.86
CA SER A 3 -4.51 -40.73 -20.51
C SER A 3 -5.57 -40.02 -19.68
N LEU A 4 -5.37 -38.76 -19.29
CA LEU A 4 -6.44 -37.94 -18.70
C LEU A 4 -6.93 -36.94 -19.74
N ALA A 5 -8.14 -37.22 -20.24
CA ALA A 5 -8.88 -36.41 -21.18
C ALA A 5 -9.43 -35.15 -20.50
N PHE A 6 -9.10 -33.98 -21.02
CA PHE A 6 -9.81 -32.74 -20.73
C PHE A 6 -11.12 -32.73 -21.52
N THR A 7 -12.25 -32.89 -20.84
CA THR A 7 -13.57 -32.71 -21.44
C THR A 7 -13.87 -31.22 -21.60
N ARG A 8 -14.12 -30.86 -22.85
CA ARG A 8 -14.53 -29.55 -23.33
C ARG A 8 -16.04 -29.41 -23.09
N ASN A 9 -16.46 -28.55 -22.17
CA ASN A 9 -17.88 -28.17 -22.04
C ASN A 9 -18.09 -26.77 -22.59
N SER A 10 -18.68 -26.72 -23.78
CA SER A 10 -19.21 -25.52 -24.42
C SER A 10 -20.73 -25.60 -24.44
N VAL A 11 -21.42 -24.81 -23.60
CA VAL A 11 -22.84 -24.51 -23.80
C VAL A 11 -23.11 -23.08 -23.33
N LEU A 12 -23.28 -22.18 -24.29
CA LEU A 12 -24.21 -21.05 -24.21
C LEU A 12 -25.43 -21.49 -25.03
N PRO A 13 -26.67 -21.16 -24.61
CA PRO A 13 -27.29 -20.05 -25.31
C PRO A 13 -28.22 -19.16 -24.46
N ASN A 14 -28.25 -17.88 -24.85
CA ASN A 14 -29.39 -16.99 -24.97
C ASN A 14 -30.49 -17.01 -23.89
N ALA A 15 -30.44 -16.02 -22.99
CA ALA A 15 -31.63 -15.45 -22.37
C ALA A 15 -31.79 -14.01 -22.89
N LEU A 16 -32.67 -13.88 -23.89
CA LEU A 16 -33.18 -12.64 -24.42
C LEU A 16 -34.34 -12.14 -23.52
N PHE A 17 -34.43 -10.82 -23.38
CA PHE A 17 -35.54 -10.03 -22.81
C PHE A 17 -35.80 -10.16 -21.30
N ARG A 18 -35.60 -9.05 -20.58
CA ARG A 18 -36.64 -8.00 -20.41
C ARG A 18 -36.06 -6.83 -19.62
N MET A 19 -35.88 -5.68 -20.27
CA MET A 19 -35.63 -4.42 -19.58
C MET A 19 -36.87 -4.09 -18.73
N SER A 20 -36.73 -4.17 -17.41
CA SER A 20 -37.72 -3.63 -16.48
C SER A 20 -37.45 -2.13 -16.33
N ALA A 21 -38.51 -1.36 -16.54
CA ALA A 21 -38.52 0.08 -16.57
C ALA A 21 -37.91 0.70 -15.32
N ILE A 22 -37.15 1.76 -15.56
CA ILE A 22 -36.70 2.76 -14.60
C ILE A 22 -37.94 3.30 -13.89
N LYS A 23 -38.26 2.77 -12.71
CA LYS A 23 -39.28 3.34 -11.84
C LYS A 23 -38.64 4.45 -11.02
N SER A 24 -38.93 5.67 -11.50
CA SER A 24 -39.19 6.89 -10.74
C SER A 24 -38.57 6.98 -9.35
N LEU A 25 -37.62 7.90 -9.25
CA LEU A 25 -37.22 8.60 -8.04
C LEU A 25 -38.47 9.12 -7.32
N PHE A 26 -38.88 8.48 -6.23
CA PHE A 26 -39.77 9.10 -5.25
C PHE A 26 -39.22 8.84 -3.85
N ALA A 27 -38.59 9.90 -3.35
CA ALA A 27 -38.48 10.31 -1.96
C ALA A 27 -39.19 9.41 -0.95
N THR A 28 -38.40 8.60 -0.25
CA THR A 28 -38.67 8.31 1.15
C THR A 28 -37.43 8.72 1.93
N ASN A 29 -37.65 9.56 2.94
CA ASN A 29 -36.64 10.08 3.83
C ASN A 29 -35.93 8.92 4.55
N PHE A 30 -34.80 8.47 4.02
CA PHE A 30 -33.82 7.72 4.80
C PHE A 30 -33.16 8.72 5.75
N LEU A 31 -33.75 8.88 6.93
CA LEU A 31 -33.02 9.41 8.07
C LEU A 31 -31.81 8.48 8.29
N PRO A 32 -30.56 8.98 8.23
CA PRO A 32 -29.39 8.15 8.43
C PRO A 32 -29.38 7.72 9.89
N ALA A 33 -29.71 6.45 10.15
CA ALA A 33 -29.54 5.78 11.44
C ALA A 33 -28.05 5.58 11.83
N PHE A 34 -27.15 6.42 11.31
CA PHE A 34 -25.72 6.43 11.62
C PHE A 34 -25.38 7.34 12.81
N LEU A 35 -26.31 8.16 13.30
CA LEU A 35 -26.08 9.03 14.46
C LEU A 35 -26.45 8.37 15.81
N THR A 36 -27.05 7.18 15.78
CA THR A 36 -27.42 6.40 16.99
C THR A 36 -26.65 5.09 17.13
N ALA A 37 -25.60 4.87 16.33
CA ALA A 37 -24.66 3.80 16.60
C ALA A 37 -23.66 4.31 17.67
N PRO A 38 -23.53 3.65 18.84
CA PRO A 38 -22.45 3.96 19.76
C PRO A 38 -21.14 3.73 19.01
N ASN A 39 -20.35 4.78 18.85
CA ASN A 39 -19.04 4.73 18.23
C ASN A 39 -18.24 3.56 18.85
N PRO A 40 -17.88 2.49 18.12
CA PRO A 40 -17.08 1.37 18.66
C PRO A 40 -15.62 1.80 18.95
N PHE A 41 -15.37 3.10 18.95
CA PHE A 41 -14.06 3.73 19.03
C PHE A 41 -14.06 4.81 20.11
N THR A 42 -14.68 4.54 21.25
CA THR A 42 -14.35 5.28 22.48
C THR A 42 -12.98 4.78 22.93
N TRP A 43 -11.95 5.60 22.80
CA TRP A 43 -10.64 5.37 23.44
C TRP A 43 -10.82 5.51 24.95
N ARG A 44 -11.45 4.50 25.58
CA ARG A 44 -11.53 4.40 27.03
C ARG A 44 -10.16 3.88 27.46
N ILE A 45 -9.36 4.78 28.04
CA ILE A 45 -8.06 4.42 28.60
C ILE A 45 -8.35 3.47 29.76
N PRO A 46 -7.98 2.17 29.67
CA PRO A 46 -8.25 1.23 30.75
C PRO A 46 -7.50 1.68 31.99
N SER A 47 -8.10 1.43 33.15
CA SER A 47 -7.47 1.79 34.42
C SER A 47 -6.14 1.02 34.57
N LEU A 48 -5.17 1.61 35.28
CA LEU A 48 -3.85 0.98 35.46
C LEU A 48 -3.96 -0.45 36.04
N LEU A 49 -4.93 -0.67 36.93
CA LEU A 49 -5.26 -1.97 37.52
C LEU A 49 -5.71 -3.02 36.49
N GLU A 50 -6.46 -2.62 35.47
CA GLU A 50 -6.90 -3.51 34.40
C GLU A 50 -5.77 -3.89 33.43
N LEU A 51 -4.72 -3.06 33.34
CA LEU A 51 -3.61 -3.27 32.40
C LEU A 51 -2.48 -4.16 32.97
N PHE A 52 -2.31 -4.19 34.29
CA PHE A 52 -1.27 -4.99 34.95
C PHE A 52 -1.28 -6.49 34.64
N PRO A 53 -2.40 -7.24 34.67
CA PRO A 53 -2.37 -8.67 34.43
C PRO A 53 -1.85 -9.01 33.03
N SER A 54 -2.24 -8.23 32.01
CA SER A 54 -1.76 -8.41 30.64
C SER A 54 -0.26 -8.10 30.52
N ILE A 55 0.21 -7.02 31.15
CA ILE A 55 1.64 -6.65 31.10
C ILE A 55 2.49 -7.69 31.84
N VAL A 56 2.11 -8.07 33.06
CA VAL A 56 2.89 -8.96 33.94
C VAL A 56 2.96 -10.38 33.37
N LEU A 57 1.86 -10.88 32.77
CA LEU A 57 1.85 -12.20 32.14
C LEU A 57 2.56 -12.22 30.77
N ALA A 58 2.61 -11.11 30.05
CA ALA A 58 3.24 -11.01 28.72
C ALA A 58 4.76 -10.71 28.77
N VAL A 59 5.39 -10.67 29.95
CA VAL A 59 6.83 -10.41 30.07
C VAL A 59 7.66 -11.64 29.68
N PRO A 60 8.75 -11.49 28.92
CA PRO A 60 9.71 -12.55 28.70
C PRO A 60 10.22 -13.15 30.01
N LYS A 61 9.96 -14.44 30.24
CA LYS A 61 10.35 -15.13 31.49
C LYS A 61 11.87 -15.15 31.71
N LYS A 62 12.65 -15.21 30.64
CA LYS A 62 14.11 -15.33 30.64
C LYS A 62 14.73 -14.54 29.50
N LYS A 63 15.95 -14.02 29.72
CA LYS A 63 16.77 -13.38 28.69
C LYS A 63 17.12 -14.39 27.60
N THR A 64 17.02 -13.99 26.34
CA THR A 64 17.45 -14.83 25.21
C THR A 64 18.98 -14.90 25.14
N SER A 65 19.54 -16.09 24.87
CA SER A 65 20.99 -16.24 24.67
C SER A 65 21.48 -15.51 23.40
N HIS A 66 22.77 -15.17 23.37
CA HIS A 66 23.39 -14.50 22.22
C HIS A 66 23.19 -15.29 20.93
N SER A 67 23.40 -16.61 20.97
CA SER A 67 23.22 -17.52 19.84
C SER A 67 21.77 -17.52 19.30
N ARG A 68 20.74 -17.62 20.17
CA ARG A 68 19.34 -17.54 19.74
C ARG A 68 18.97 -16.17 19.17
N LYS A 69 19.55 -15.09 19.69
CA LYS A 69 19.37 -13.74 19.13
C LYS A 69 19.99 -13.64 17.72
N ALA A 70 21.21 -14.14 17.55
CA ALA A 70 21.93 -14.12 16.27
C ALA A 70 21.20 -14.95 15.19
N MET A 71 20.75 -16.17 15.51
CA MET A 71 19.99 -17.01 14.57
C MET A 71 18.71 -16.31 14.08
N ARG A 72 17.99 -15.61 14.96
CA ARG A 72 16.79 -14.84 14.55
C ARG A 72 17.10 -13.62 13.69
N ALA A 73 18.31 -13.07 13.79
CA ALA A 73 18.75 -11.92 13.02
C ALA A 73 19.37 -12.30 11.66
N ALA A 74 19.88 -13.52 11.52
CA ALA A 74 20.60 -13.99 10.33
C ALA A 74 19.79 -13.83 9.02
N ASN A 75 18.47 -14.04 9.07
CA ASN A 75 17.61 -13.97 7.88
C ASN A 75 17.21 -12.52 7.49
N LYS A 76 17.67 -11.50 8.23
CA LYS A 76 17.27 -10.10 8.05
C LYS A 76 18.34 -9.26 7.33
N GLY A 77 19.23 -9.90 6.57
CA GLY A 77 20.25 -9.21 5.78
C GLY A 77 19.66 -8.30 4.69
N LEU A 78 20.42 -7.27 4.30
CA LEU A 78 20.05 -6.41 3.17
C LEU A 78 20.16 -7.23 1.89
N LYS A 79 19.09 -7.25 1.09
CA LYS A 79 19.10 -7.89 -0.22
C LYS A 79 19.72 -6.95 -1.25
N ASP A 80 20.57 -7.50 -2.11
CA ASP A 80 21.18 -6.74 -3.20
C ASP A 80 20.11 -6.27 -4.19
N LYS A 81 20.25 -5.02 -4.63
CA LYS A 81 19.36 -4.41 -5.61
C LYS A 81 19.92 -4.59 -7.01
N GLN A 82 19.28 -5.43 -7.82
CA GLN A 82 19.66 -5.66 -9.22
C GLN A 82 19.04 -4.64 -10.20
N ASN A 83 18.15 -3.79 -9.71
CA ASN A 83 17.38 -2.85 -10.52
C ASN A 83 18.06 -1.47 -10.66
N ILE A 84 19.39 -1.44 -10.79
CA ILE A 84 20.17 -0.20 -10.97
C ILE A 84 20.53 -0.09 -12.45
N VAL A 85 20.12 1.00 -13.10
CA VAL A 85 20.37 1.28 -14.52
C VAL A 85 20.97 2.67 -14.67
N ASN A 86 21.74 2.90 -15.73
CA ASN A 86 22.29 4.22 -16.02
C ASN A 86 21.20 5.17 -16.54
N CYS A 87 21.28 6.44 -16.14
CA CYS A 87 20.38 7.47 -16.65
C CYS A 87 20.77 7.86 -18.08
N PRO A 88 19.82 7.92 -19.04
CA PRO A 88 20.13 8.25 -20.43
C PRO A 88 20.57 9.71 -20.64
N GLY A 89 20.20 10.63 -19.73
CA GLY A 89 20.57 12.04 -19.84
C GLY A 89 21.93 12.40 -19.24
N CYS A 90 22.24 11.87 -18.04
CA CYS A 90 23.43 12.27 -17.29
C CYS A 90 24.41 11.13 -16.95
N GLY A 91 24.11 9.89 -17.34
CA GLY A 91 24.96 8.71 -17.11
C GLY A 91 25.00 8.18 -15.67
N THR A 92 24.51 8.92 -14.67
CA THR A 92 24.54 8.47 -13.26
C THR A 92 23.63 7.27 -13.03
N PRO A 93 23.98 6.35 -12.10
CA PRO A 93 23.13 5.23 -11.76
C PRO A 93 21.83 5.71 -11.11
N LYS A 94 20.72 5.12 -11.53
CA LYS A 94 19.37 5.37 -11.00
C LYS A 94 18.64 4.04 -10.82
N LEU A 95 17.53 4.06 -10.07
CA LEU A 95 16.66 2.89 -10.00
C LEU A 95 15.87 2.71 -11.32
N ALA A 96 15.65 1.46 -11.73
CA ALA A 96 14.78 1.13 -12.86
C ALA A 96 13.35 1.61 -12.60
N HIS A 97 12.68 2.17 -13.62
CA HIS A 97 11.35 2.80 -13.54
C HIS A 97 11.24 4.06 -12.66
N HIS A 98 12.34 4.54 -12.08
CA HIS A 98 12.35 5.82 -11.36
C HIS A 98 12.99 6.94 -12.19
N LEU A 99 12.55 8.18 -11.90
CA LEU A 99 13.20 9.40 -12.37
C LEU A 99 14.59 9.54 -11.73
N CYS A 100 15.55 10.07 -12.48
CA CYS A 100 16.89 10.33 -11.96
C CYS A 100 16.83 11.51 -10.97
N SER A 101 17.33 11.32 -9.75
CA SER A 101 17.37 12.35 -8.70
C SER A 101 18.20 13.57 -9.12
N LYS A 102 19.34 13.36 -9.80
CA LYS A 102 20.23 14.43 -10.28
C LYS A 102 19.56 15.30 -11.34
N CYS A 103 19.07 14.68 -12.42
CA CYS A 103 18.38 15.41 -13.50
C CYS A 103 17.14 16.13 -12.98
N TYR A 104 16.33 15.47 -12.15
CA TYR A 104 15.12 16.06 -11.60
C TYR A 104 15.42 17.26 -10.69
N SER A 105 16.44 17.15 -9.81
CA SER A 105 16.86 18.24 -8.93
C SER A 105 17.36 19.46 -9.73
N PHE A 106 18.17 19.22 -10.77
CA PHE A 106 18.64 20.28 -11.67
C PHE A 106 17.46 20.98 -12.34
N LEU A 107 16.59 20.21 -13.01
CA LEU A 107 15.47 20.77 -13.76
C LEU A 107 14.49 21.53 -12.87
N SER A 108 14.17 20.98 -11.68
CA SER A 108 13.30 21.63 -10.70
C SER A 108 13.88 22.96 -10.19
N ARG A 109 15.20 23.03 -9.95
CA ARG A 109 15.87 24.29 -9.55
C ARG A 109 15.83 25.31 -10.67
N THR A 110 16.13 24.90 -11.91
CA THR A 110 16.10 25.79 -13.08
C THR A 110 14.71 26.37 -13.28
N TRP A 111 13.66 25.55 -13.22
CA TRP A 111 12.27 26.02 -13.33
C TRP A 111 11.87 26.98 -12.21
N LYS A 112 12.25 26.69 -10.96
CA LYS A 112 12.00 27.60 -9.82
C LYS A 112 12.73 28.93 -9.98
N ASN A 113 13.97 28.93 -10.47
CA ASN A 113 14.73 30.15 -10.70
C ASN A 113 14.12 30.99 -11.85
N LYS A 114 13.66 30.33 -12.92
CA LYS A 114 12.92 31.00 -14.01
C LYS A 114 11.64 31.66 -13.50
N LEU A 115 10.86 30.95 -12.68
CA LEU A 115 9.65 31.50 -12.05
C LEU A 115 9.94 32.68 -11.11
N ARG A 116 11.12 32.70 -10.47
CA ARG A 116 11.56 33.80 -9.58
C ARG A 116 12.16 34.99 -10.35
N GLY A 117 12.27 34.93 -11.68
CA GLY A 117 12.90 35.97 -12.48
C GLY A 117 14.41 36.10 -12.27
N SER A 118 15.06 35.09 -11.68
CA SER A 118 16.47 35.14 -11.29
C SER A 118 17.40 34.40 -12.25
N MET A 119 16.94 34.06 -13.47
CA MET A 119 17.73 33.37 -14.48
C MET A 119 17.34 33.87 -15.88
N PRO A 120 18.27 34.40 -16.69
CA PRO A 120 17.98 34.75 -18.08
C PRO A 120 17.76 33.49 -18.90
N ASP A 121 16.88 33.59 -19.90
CA ASP A 121 16.55 32.50 -20.81
C ASP A 121 17.82 32.08 -21.57
N LEU A 122 18.32 30.88 -21.30
CA LEU A 122 19.33 30.23 -22.14
C LEU A 122 18.61 29.66 -23.37
N SER A 123 18.47 30.52 -24.39
CA SER A 123 18.26 30.15 -25.79
C SER A 123 19.57 29.76 -26.45
#